data_AF-A0A938SAQ1-F1
#
_entry.id   AF-A0A938SAQ1-F1
#
_cell.length_a   1.000
_cell.length_b   1.000
_cell.length_c   1.000
_cell.angle_alpha   90.00
_cell.angle_beta   90.00
_cell.angle_gamma   90.00
#
_symmetry.space_group_name_H-M   'P 1'
#
loop_
_entity.id
_entity.type
_entity.pdbx_description
1 polymer ?
#
loop_
_entity_poly.entity_id
_entity_poly.type
_entity_poly.pdbx_seq_one_letter_code
_entity_poly.pdbx_strand_id
1 'polypeptide(L)' 'YCLANPGREYLVYLPEGGEVTVDLTAASGTLTVEWFNLGSGTAVDGGTATGGAKRAFHAPFDGDAALYVWRK' A
#
# COMPACT_ATOMS: atom_id res chain seq x y z
N TYR A 1 -2.44 10.62 -3.98
CA TYR A 1 -1.31 11.30 -3.28
C TYR A 1 -0.41 10.25 -2.65
N CYS A 2 0.91 10.46 -2.54
CA CYS A 2 1.84 9.46 -2.00
C CYS A 2 2.83 10.10 -1.03
N LEU A 3 2.97 9.50 0.16
CA LEU A 3 4.02 9.80 1.13
C LEU A 3 4.90 8.55 1.28
N ALA A 4 6.20 8.71 1.09
CA ALA A 4 7.13 7.60 1.11
C ALA A 4 8.34 7.92 1.98
N ASN A 5 8.73 6.95 2.79
CA ASN A 5 9.99 6.86 3.49
C ASN A 5 10.73 5.62 2.92
N PRO A 6 11.51 5.79 1.83
CA PRO A 6 12.03 4.69 1.05
C PRO A 6 12.78 3.66 1.91
N GLY A 7 12.42 2.39 1.73
CA GLY A 7 12.99 1.27 2.48
C GLY A 7 12.34 0.97 3.82
N ARG A 8 11.39 1.80 4.27
CA ARG A 8 10.69 1.64 5.57
C ARG A 8 9.19 1.59 5.44
N GLU A 9 8.56 2.63 4.89
CA GLU A 9 7.10 2.78 4.87
C GLU A 9 6.63 3.64 3.71
N TYR A 10 5.42 3.35 3.22
CA TYR A 10 4.81 3.96 2.05
C TYR A 10 3.31 4.07 2.30
N LEU A 11 2.76 5.26 2.16
CA LEU A 11 1.34 5.54 2.26
C LEU A 11 0.85 6.17 0.96
N VAL A 12 -0.08 5.51 0.30
CA VAL A 12 -0.67 5.97 -0.96
C VAL A 12 -2.16 6.16 -0.78
N TYR A 13 -2.66 7.32 -1.14
CA TYR A 13 -4.08 7.64 -1.17
C TYR A 13 -4.63 7.61 -2.59
N LEU A 14 -5.70 6.83 -2.80
CA LEU A 14 -6.41 6.58 -4.04
C LEU A 14 -7.91 6.93 -3.86
N PRO A 15 -8.35 8.14 -4.25
CA PRO A 15 -9.73 8.59 -4.06
C PRO A 15 -10.80 7.71 -4.72
N GLU A 16 -10.44 7.09 -5.84
CA GLU A 16 -11.31 6.20 -6.63
C GLU A 16 -11.01 4.71 -6.38
N GLY A 17 -10.03 4.41 -5.50
CA GLY A 17 -9.52 3.06 -5.30
C GLY A 17 -8.72 2.54 -6.50
N GLY A 18 -8.86 1.25 -6.80
CA GLY A 18 -8.25 0.61 -7.95
C GLY A 18 -6.81 0.15 -7.75
N GLU A 19 -5.97 0.31 -8.78
CA GLU A 19 -4.59 -0.17 -8.79
C GLU A 19 -3.60 0.97 -8.54
N VAL A 20 -2.54 0.69 -7.78
CA VAL A 20 -1.33 1.50 -7.74
C VAL A 20 -0.08 0.65 -7.82
N THR A 21 0.91 1.14 -8.56
CA THR A 21 2.28 0.63 -8.51
C THR A 21 3.13 1.44 -7.55
N VAL A 22 3.70 0.79 -6.53
CA VAL A 22 4.62 1.39 -5.55
C VAL A 22 6.04 0.92 -5.83
N ASP A 23 6.98 1.85 -5.80
CA ASP A 23 8.40 1.55 -5.94
C ASP A 23 9.02 1.11 -4.59
N LEU A 24 9.15 -0.22 -4.43
CA LEU A 24 9.78 -0.83 -3.26
C LEU A 24 11.24 -1.24 -3.52
N THR A 25 11.89 -0.71 -4.57
CA THR A 25 13.28 -1.05 -4.91
C THR A 25 14.27 -0.72 -3.79
N ALA A 26 14.00 0.34 -3.01
CA ALA A 26 14.79 0.72 -1.83
C ALA A 26 14.54 -0.16 -0.59
N ALA A 27 13.47 -0.97 -0.58
CA ALA A 27 13.14 -1.85 0.52
C ALA A 27 13.74 -3.24 0.33
N SER A 28 14.16 -3.86 1.44
CA SER A 28 14.66 -5.24 1.45
C SER A 28 13.81 -6.11 2.37
N GLY A 29 13.70 -7.39 2.01
CA GLY A 29 12.90 -8.37 2.75
C GLY A 29 11.40 -8.23 2.49
N THR A 30 10.61 -8.65 3.48
CA THR A 30 9.14 -8.67 3.43
C THR A 30 8.57 -7.45 4.12
N LEU A 31 7.60 -6.79 3.47
CA LEU A 31 6.81 -5.69 4.00
C LEU A 31 5.38 -6.16 4.24
N THR A 32 4.73 -5.62 5.25
CA THR A 32 3.30 -5.76 5.53
C THR A 32 2.52 -4.79 4.65
N VAL A 33 1.32 -5.19 4.25
CA VAL A 33 0.43 -4.40 3.41
C VAL A 33 -0.93 -4.32 4.10
N GLU A 34 -1.49 -3.13 4.19
CA GLU A 34 -2.82 -2.89 4.75
C GLU A 34 -3.55 -1.85 3.90
N TRP A 35 -4.86 -2.04 3.75
CA TRP A 35 -5.75 -1.15 3.01
C TRP A 35 -6.76 -0.52 3.97
N PHE A 36 -6.90 0.79 3.94
CA PHE A 36 -7.93 1.52 4.66
C PHE A 36 -9.02 1.93 3.67
N ASN A 37 -10.26 1.48 3.91
CA ASN A 37 -11.43 2.01 3.24
C ASN A 37 -11.89 3.25 4.02
N LEU A 38 -11.72 4.43 3.43
CA LEU A 38 -12.05 5.69 4.10
C LEU A 38 -13.56 5.96 4.11
N GLY A 39 -14.31 5.35 3.19
CA GLY A 39 -15.78 5.43 3.16
C GLY A 39 -16.45 4.68 4.31
N SER A 40 -15.95 3.49 4.66
CA SER A 40 -16.45 2.69 5.78
C SER A 40 -15.67 2.87 7.09
N GLY A 41 -14.47 3.44 7.03
CA GLY A 41 -13.58 3.59 8.18
C GLY A 41 -12.92 2.28 8.63
N THR A 42 -12.80 1.28 7.74
CA THR A 42 -12.29 -0.06 8.08
C THR A 42 -10.91 -0.33 7.48
N ALA A 43 -10.06 -1.03 8.22
CA ALA A 43 -8.81 -1.58 7.71
C ALA A 43 -9.01 -3.03 7.20
N VAL A 44 -8.32 -3.37 6.13
CA VAL A 44 -8.34 -4.67 5.46
C VAL A 44 -6.90 -5.14 5.26
N ASP A 45 -6.62 -6.37 5.69
CA ASP A 45 -5.30 -6.98 5.50
C ASP A 45 -5.01 -7.15 3.99
N GLY A 46 -3.90 -6.57 3.53
CA GLY A 46 -3.40 -6.71 2.17
C GLY A 46 -2.31 -7.78 2.04
N GLY A 47 -1.99 -8.46 3.13
CA GLY A 47 -0.97 -9.51 3.19
C GLY A 47 0.44 -8.94 3.25
N THR A 48 1.33 -9.47 2.41
CA THR A 48 2.74 -9.08 2.40
C THR A 48 3.27 -8.86 0.99
N ALA A 49 4.27 -7.99 0.87
CA ALA A 49 4.97 -7.71 -0.38
C ALA A 49 6.48 -7.87 -0.20
N THR A 50 7.14 -8.46 -1.20
CA THR A 50 8.60 -8.51 -1.24
C THR A 50 9.15 -7.20 -1.79
N GLY A 51 10.07 -6.58 -1.05
CA GLY A 51 10.84 -5.43 -1.50
C GLY A 51 11.82 -5.76 -2.64
N GLY A 52 12.56 -4.75 -3.10
CA GLY A 52 13.57 -4.88 -4.15
C GLY A 52 13.04 -4.73 -5.58
N ALA A 53 11.74 -4.46 -5.74
CA ALA A 53 11.12 -4.24 -7.04
C ALA A 53 9.92 -3.29 -6.95
N LYS A 54 9.47 -2.78 -8.09
CA LYS A 54 8.15 -2.14 -8.19
C LYS A 54 7.05 -3.20 -8.03
N ARG A 55 6.03 -2.92 -7.23
CA ARG A 55 4.92 -3.83 -6.94
C ARG A 55 3.59 -3.15 -7.22
N ALA A 56 2.72 -3.84 -7.94
CA ALA A 56 1.33 -3.43 -8.13
C ALA A 56 0.48 -3.93 -6.96
N PHE A 57 -0.43 -3.08 -6.52
CA PHE A 57 -1.38 -3.33 -5.43
C PHE A 57 -2.77 -2.94 -5.91
N HIS A 58 -3.74 -3.81 -5.68
CA HIS A 58 -5.14 -3.57 -6.01
C HIS A 58 -5.95 -3.42 -4.72
N ALA A 59 -6.74 -2.36 -4.63
CA ALA A 59 -7.67 -2.18 -3.52
C ALA A 59 -8.69 -3.33 -3.53
N PRO A 60 -8.96 -3.99 -2.39
CA PRO A 60 -9.89 -5.11 -2.32
C PRO A 60 -11.37 -4.68 -2.28
N PHE A 61 -11.64 -3.39 -2.48
CA PHE A 61 -12.96 -2.76 -2.43
C PHE A 61 -12.98 -1.55 -3.38
N ASP A 62 -14.19 -1.12 -3.72
CA ASP A 62 -14.41 0.08 -4.52
C ASP A 62 -14.39 1.36 -3.68
N GLY A 63 -14.03 2.47 -4.33
CA GLY A 63 -14.07 3.79 -3.74
C GLY A 63 -12.84 4.14 -2.91
N ASP A 64 -13.02 5.05 -1.96
CA ASP A 64 -11.93 5.78 -1.35
C ASP A 64 -10.97 4.90 -0.52
N ALA A 65 -9.73 4.79 -0.96
CA ALA A 65 -8.75 3.84 -0.42
C ALA A 65 -7.43 4.51 -0.03
N ALA A 66 -6.86 4.08 1.08
CA ALA A 66 -5.45 4.32 1.39
C ALA A 66 -4.69 3.00 1.53
N LEU A 67 -3.63 2.83 0.74
CA LEU A 67 -2.68 1.73 0.82
C LEU A 67 -1.55 2.11 1.79
N TYR A 68 -1.30 1.28 2.78
CA TYR A 68 -0.15 1.38 3.66
C TYR A 68 0.75 0.15 3.52
N VAL A 69 2.03 0.37 3.21
CA VAL A 69 3.04 -0.68 3.08
C VAL A 69 4.21 -0.34 3.99
N TRP A 70 4.57 -1.23 4.91
CA TRP A 70 5.65 -0.95 5.85
C TRP A 70 6.42 -2.21 6.25
N ARG A 71 7.66 -2.00 6.68
CA ARG A 71 8.47 -3.05 7.28
C ARG A 71 8.13 -3.18 8.77
N LYS A 72 7.86 -4.41 9.22
CA LYS A 72 7.71 -4.75 10.64
C LYS A 72 9.00 -4.53 11.44
#